data_AF-A0A952Q6N9-F1
#
_entry.id   AF-A0A952Q6N9-F1
#
_cell.length_a   1.000
_cell.length_b   1.000
_cell.length_c   1.000
_cell.angle_alpha   90.00
_cell.angle_beta   90.00
_cell.angle_gamma   90.00
#
_symmetry.space_group_name_H-M   'P 1'
#
loop_
_entity.id
_entity.type
_entity.pdbx_description
1 polymer ?
#
loop_
_entity_poly.entity_id
_entity_poly.type
_entity_poly.pdbx_seq_one_letter_code
_entity_poly.pdbx_strand_id
1 'polypeptide(L)'
;MTRKGWLTLGLALIFGALLGYIDINSSEVQLPMGCLLLFSFTLGIIQPIAAWRWGTLMGLSLPLSYFFAFAVNYRVIDPPRLPITLVVLVIPGLVAAYAGAFASRLSQPQSAQPT
;
A
#
# COMPACT_ATOMS: atom_id res chain seq x y z
N MET A 1 7.80 -2.25 -19.03
CA MET A 1 8.16 -2.32 -17.59
C MET A 1 9.48 -3.07 -17.46
N THR A 2 10.44 -2.52 -16.72
CA THR A 2 11.73 -3.18 -16.43
C THR A 2 11.51 -4.41 -15.53
N ARG A 3 12.46 -5.36 -15.49
CA ARG A 3 12.38 -6.57 -14.64
C ARG A 3 12.14 -6.25 -13.16
N LYS A 4 12.73 -5.15 -12.67
CA LYS A 4 12.50 -4.60 -11.32
C LYS A 4 11.05 -4.14 -11.13
N GLY A 5 10.45 -3.54 -12.17
CA GLY A 5 9.02 -3.19 -12.27
C GLY A 5 8.09 -4.34 -11.89
N TRP A 6 8.30 -5.50 -12.52
CA TRP A 6 7.50 -6.69 -12.31
C TRP A 6 7.63 -7.27 -10.91
N LEU A 7 8.85 -7.30 -10.35
CA LEU A 7 9.08 -7.79 -8.99
C LEU A 7 8.38 -6.91 -7.95
N THR A 8 8.48 -5.59 -8.08
CA THR A 8 7.80 -4.66 -7.17
C THR A 8 6.29 -4.75 -7.29
N LEU A 9 5.76 -4.97 -8.50
CA LEU A 9 4.34 -5.19 -8.69
C LEU A 9 3.87 -6.49 -8.03
N GLY A 10 4.62 -7.59 -8.18
CA GLY A 10 4.33 -8.85 -7.49
C GLY A 10 4.32 -8.66 -5.96
N LEU A 11 5.32 -7.94 -5.43
CA LEU A 11 5.38 -7.61 -4.00
C LEU A 11 4.19 -6.75 -3.55
N ALA A 12 3.80 -5.75 -4.35
CA ALA A 12 2.66 -4.90 -4.08
C ALA A 12 1.34 -5.70 -4.08
N LEU A 13 1.17 -6.67 -4.96
CA LEU A 13 0.00 -7.54 -4.95
C LEU A 13 -0.05 -8.40 -3.69
N ILE A 14 1.09 -8.97 -3.26
CA ILE A 14 1.18 -9.76 -2.03
C ILE A 14 0.84 -8.89 -0.81
N PHE A 15 1.43 -7.69 -0.72
CA PHE A 15 1.16 -6.75 0.36
C PHE A 15 -0.28 -6.28 0.38
N GLY A 16 -0.88 -5.98 -0.77
CA GLY A 16 -2.28 -5.58 -0.87
C GLY A 16 -3.24 -6.68 -0.45
N ALA A 17 -2.97 -7.93 -0.86
CA ALA A 17 -3.76 -9.09 -0.46
C ALA A 17 -3.65 -9.35 1.06
N LEU A 18 -2.43 -9.28 1.60
CA LEU A 18 -2.19 -9.45 3.03
C LEU A 18 -2.87 -8.35 3.85
N LEU A 19 -2.76 -7.10 3.40
CA LEU A 19 -3.42 -5.94 4.02
C LEU A 19 -4.94 -6.12 4.04
N GLY A 20 -5.53 -6.50 2.89
CA GLY A 20 -6.97 -6.76 2.80
C GLY A 20 -7.43 -7.91 3.69
N TYR A 21 -6.64 -8.97 3.79
CA TYR A 21 -6.91 -10.10 4.68
C TYR A 21 -6.86 -9.68 6.15
N ILE A 22 -5.83 -8.92 6.55
CA ILE A 22 -5.69 -8.40 7.92
C ILE A 22 -6.86 -7.49 8.27
N ASP A 23 -7.25 -6.59 7.36
CA ASP A 23 -8.35 -5.65 7.58
C ASP A 23 -9.70 -6.36 7.80
N ILE A 24 -10.03 -7.36 6.98
CA ILE A 24 -11.30 -8.10 7.09
C ILE A 24 -11.37 -8.99 8.34
N ASN A 25 -10.20 -9.43 8.85
CA ASN A 25 -10.09 -10.31 10.02
C ASN A 25 -9.64 -9.59 11.30
N SER A 26 -9.56 -8.26 11.29
CA SER A 26 -9.21 -7.45 12.46
C SER A 26 -10.41 -6.65 12.92
N SER A 27 -10.67 -6.64 14.23
CA SER A 27 -11.64 -5.71 14.85
C SER A 27 -11.03 -4.32 15.08
N GLU A 28 -9.70 -4.24 15.12
CA GLU A 28 -8.96 -3.01 15.40
C GLU A 28 -8.44 -2.36 14.11
N VAL A 29 -8.65 -1.05 13.97
CA VAL A 29 -8.23 -0.26 12.79
C VAL A 29 -6.72 0.01 12.78
N GLN A 30 -6.09 -0.03 13.96
CA GLN A 30 -4.67 0.35 14.14
C GLN A 30 -3.72 -0.61 13.41
N LEU A 31 -4.02 -1.92 13.42
CA LEU A 31 -3.18 -2.94 12.80
C LEU A 31 -3.20 -2.84 11.26
N PRO A 32 -4.36 -2.83 10.57
CA PRO A 32 -4.42 -2.62 9.13
C PRO A 32 -3.79 -1.29 8.71
N MET A 33 -4.02 -0.22 9.48
CA MET A 33 -3.42 1.09 9.21
C MET A 33 -1.88 1.05 9.31
N GLY A 34 -1.33 0.38 10.33
CA GLY A 34 0.11 0.18 10.46
C GLY A 34 0.70 -0.59 9.28
N CYS A 35 0.03 -1.66 8.85
CA CYS A 35 0.41 -2.44 7.66
C CYS A 35 0.36 -1.59 6.38
N LEU A 36 -0.72 -0.82 6.17
CA LEU A 36 -0.88 0.07 5.03
C LEU A 36 0.29 1.05 4.92
N LEU A 37 0.64 1.71 6.02
CA LEU A 37 1.76 2.66 6.08
C LEU A 37 3.09 1.96 5.80
N LEU A 38 3.36 0.84 6.49
CA LEU A 38 4.61 0.10 6.35
C LEU A 38 4.83 -0.43 4.93
N PHE A 39 3.80 -1.03 4.33
CA PHE A 39 3.87 -1.60 2.99
C PHE A 39 4.01 -0.50 1.93
N SER A 40 3.21 0.56 2.04
CA SER A 40 3.30 1.72 1.14
C SER A 40 4.68 2.38 1.20
N PHE A 41 5.21 2.58 2.40
CA PHE A 41 6.56 3.12 2.63
C PHE A 41 7.65 2.24 2.01
N THR A 42 7.59 0.93 2.26
CA THR A 42 8.56 -0.03 1.72
C THR A 42 8.56 -0.03 0.19
N LEU A 43 7.39 -0.02 -0.45
CA LEU A 43 7.27 0.07 -1.90
C LEU A 43 7.79 1.41 -2.44
N GLY A 44 7.57 2.50 -1.71
CA GLY A 44 8.13 3.82 -2.00
C GLY A 44 9.67 3.82 -1.99
N ILE A 45 10.28 3.09 -1.04
CA ILE A 45 11.74 2.93 -1.00
C ILE A 45 12.27 2.17 -2.22
N ILE A 46 11.62 1.05 -2.55
CA ILE A 46 12.07 0.14 -3.62
C ILE A 46 11.91 0.79 -5.00
N GLN A 47 10.83 1.52 -5.24
CA GLN A 47 10.58 2.22 -6.51
C GLN A 47 10.10 3.67 -6.31
N PRO A 48 11.05 4.60 -6.08
CA PRO A 48 10.74 6.00 -5.76
C PRO A 48 10.19 6.81 -6.95
N ILE A 49 10.48 6.40 -8.20
CA ILE A 49 10.12 7.16 -9.42
C ILE A 49 8.61 7.27 -9.60
N ALA A 50 7.84 6.30 -9.10
CA ALA A 50 6.39 6.26 -9.27
C ALA A 50 5.66 5.89 -7.96
N ALA A 51 6.08 6.50 -6.85
CA ALA A 51 5.56 6.25 -5.50
C ALA A 51 4.02 6.36 -5.42
N TRP A 52 3.42 7.29 -6.17
CA TRP A 52 1.96 7.47 -6.22
C TRP A 52 1.21 6.20 -6.66
N ARG A 53 1.81 5.39 -7.55
CA ARG A 53 1.20 4.14 -8.03
C ARG A 53 1.09 3.13 -6.90
N TRP A 54 2.08 3.09 -6.02
CA TRP A 54 2.12 2.14 -4.92
C TRP A 54 1.19 2.56 -3.79
N GLY A 55 1.18 3.84 -3.42
CA GLY A 55 0.24 4.36 -2.42
C GLY A 55 -1.23 4.22 -2.84
N THR A 56 -1.54 4.49 -4.12
CA THR A 56 -2.90 4.26 -4.66
C THR A 56 -3.27 2.78 -4.70
N LEU A 57 -2.36 1.90 -5.13
CA LEU A 57 -2.60 0.46 -5.17
C LEU A 57 -2.87 -0.11 -3.77
N MET A 58 -2.10 0.30 -2.77
CA MET A 58 -2.30 -0.10 -1.37
C MET A 58 -3.60 0.46 -0.79
N GLY A 59 -3.93 1.72 -1.06
CA GLY A 59 -5.19 2.30 -0.60
C GLY A 59 -6.42 1.64 -1.24
N LEU A 60 -6.33 1.28 -2.53
CA LEU A 60 -7.39 0.60 -3.28
C LEU A 60 -7.49 -0.90 -2.97
N SER A 61 -6.45 -1.53 -2.41
CA SER A 61 -6.53 -2.96 -2.06
C SER A 61 -7.54 -3.23 -0.95
N LEU A 62 -7.81 -2.25 -0.09
CA LEU A 62 -8.83 -2.35 0.95
C LEU A 62 -10.26 -2.43 0.38
N PRO A 63 -10.79 -1.43 -0.36
CA PRO A 63 -12.12 -1.56 -0.97
C PRO A 63 -12.22 -2.77 -1.90
N LEU A 64 -11.12 -3.14 -2.58
CA LEU A 64 -11.07 -4.33 -3.40
C LEU A 64 -11.22 -5.62 -2.57
N SER A 65 -10.59 -5.71 -1.39
CA SER A 65 -10.73 -6.90 -0.53
C SER A 65 -12.16 -7.07 -0.02
N TYR A 66 -12.85 -5.99 0.35
CA TYR A 66 -14.27 -6.06 0.70
C TYR A 66 -15.15 -6.49 -0.47
N PHE A 67 -14.85 -6.03 -1.69
CA PHE A 67 -15.55 -6.48 -2.89
C PHE A 67 -15.38 -7.99 -3.10
N PHE A 68 -14.16 -8.51 -2.93
CA PHE A 68 -13.90 -9.96 -2.99
C PHE A 68 -14.58 -10.73 -1.87
N ALA A 69 -14.52 -10.24 -0.62
CA ALA A 69 -15.19 -10.85 0.52
C ALA A 69 -16.70 -10.95 0.31
N PHE A 70 -17.30 -9.88 -0.22
CA PHE A 70 -18.70 -9.87 -0.61
C PHE A 70 -19.00 -10.90 -1.72
N ALA A 71 -18.18 -10.95 -2.77
CA ALA A 71 -18.36 -11.88 -3.88
C ALA A 71 -18.31 -13.36 -3.46
N VAL A 72 -17.51 -13.70 -2.43
CA VAL A 72 -17.39 -15.07 -1.92
C VAL A 72 -18.25 -15.34 -0.67
N ASN A 73 -19.12 -14.40 -0.28
CA ASN A 73 -19.93 -14.48 0.94
C ASN A 73 -19.10 -14.71 2.23
N TYR A 74 -17.90 -14.14 2.30
CA TYR A 74 -17.07 -14.21 3.50
C TYR A 74 -17.63 -13.32 4.61
N ARG A 75 -17.65 -13.83 5.85
CA ARG A 75 -18.07 -13.05 7.02
C ARG A 75 -16.93 -12.14 7.47
N VAL A 76 -17.10 -10.85 7.24
CA VAL A 76 -16.24 -9.79 7.77
C VAL A 76 -16.52 -9.63 9.26
N ILE A 77 -15.47 -9.52 10.09
CA ILE A 77 -15.61 -9.40 11.55
C ILE A 77 -16.25 -8.05 11.92
N ASP A 78 -15.71 -6.95 11.40
CA ASP A 78 -16.23 -5.59 11.61
C ASP A 78 -16.33 -4.84 10.28
N PRO A 79 -17.50 -4.85 9.61
CA PRO A 79 -17.66 -4.14 8.35
C PRO A 79 -17.61 -2.63 8.55
N PRO A 80 -16.97 -1.88 7.64
CA PRO A 80 -16.88 -0.43 7.72
C PRO A 80 -18.28 0.18 7.65
N ARG A 81 -18.59 1.09 8.59
CA ARG A 81 -19.90 1.76 8.67
C ARG A 81 -20.23 2.55 7.42
N LEU A 82 -19.23 3.12 6.76
CA LEU A 82 -19.37 3.89 5.53
C LEU A 82 -18.29 3.45 4.53
N PRO A 83 -18.65 3.06 3.29
CA PRO A 83 -17.66 2.64 2.30
C PRO A 83 -16.66 3.75 1.94
N ILE A 84 -17.01 5.03 2.18
CA ILE A 84 -16.13 6.16 1.92
C ILE A 84 -14.87 6.16 2.81
N THR A 85 -14.93 5.56 4.00
CA THR A 85 -13.75 5.49 4.89
C THR A 85 -12.64 4.64 4.28
N LEU A 86 -12.97 3.67 3.43
CA LEU A 86 -12.00 2.84 2.71
C LEU A 86 -11.24 3.64 1.66
N VAL A 87 -11.91 4.58 0.98
CA VAL A 87 -11.29 5.44 -0.04
C VAL A 87 -10.38 6.48 0.60
N VAL A 88 -10.75 6.99 1.78
CA VAL A 88 -9.94 7.95 2.54
C VAL A 88 -8.58 7.38 2.91
N LEU A 89 -8.45 6.05 3.06
CA LEU A 89 -7.18 5.37 3.38
C LEU A 89 -6.14 5.44 2.25
N VAL A 90 -6.52 5.86 1.04
CA VAL A 90 -5.56 6.17 -0.02
C VAL A 90 -4.63 7.32 0.37
N ILE A 91 -5.13 8.31 1.13
CA ILE A 91 -4.35 9.48 1.55
C ILE A 91 -3.16 9.10 2.43
N PRO A 92 -3.33 8.39 3.57
CA PRO A 92 -2.20 7.96 4.38
C PRO A 92 -1.27 7.00 3.64
N GLY A 93 -1.80 6.12 2.78
CA GLY A 93 -0.99 5.26 1.91
C GLY A 93 -0.09 6.05 0.95
N LEU A 94 -0.62 7.11 0.34
CA LEU A 94 0.15 8.03 -0.50
C LEU A 94 1.24 8.75 0.29
N VAL A 95 0.90 9.29 1.47
CA VAL A 95 1.86 9.98 2.35
C VAL A 95 3.03 9.04 2.70
N ALA A 96 2.73 7.80 3.09
CA ALA A 96 3.75 6.81 3.41
C ALA A 96 4.61 6.43 2.19
N ALA A 97 3.99 6.23 1.03
CA ALA A 97 4.73 5.91 -0.20
C ALA A 97 5.69 7.05 -0.62
N TYR A 98 5.24 8.30 -0.51
CA TYR A 98 6.11 9.46 -0.77
C TYR A 98 7.20 9.63 0.28
N ALA A 99 6.92 9.36 1.55
CA ALA A 99 7.93 9.35 2.60
C ALA A 99 9.02 8.30 2.32
N GLY A 100 8.64 7.10 1.87
CA GLY A 100 9.60 6.06 1.48
C GLY A 100 10.42 6.45 0.25
N ALA A 101 9.78 7.08 -0.73
CA ALA A 101 10.48 7.58 -1.92
C ALA A 101 11.47 8.69 -1.59
N PHE A 102 11.12 9.57 -0.66
CA PHE A 102 12.01 10.61 -0.14
C PHE A 102 13.20 10.01 0.61
N ALA A 103 12.97 9.04 1.50
CA ALA A 103 14.03 8.33 2.20
C ALA A 103 15.01 7.64 1.24
N SER A 104 14.50 7.00 0.18
CA SER A 104 15.31 6.39 -0.88
C SER A 104 16.24 7.40 -1.56
N ARG A 105 15.76 8.63 -1.80
CA ARG A 105 16.58 9.70 -2.39
C ARG A 105 17.67 10.18 -1.44
N LEU A 106 17.38 10.28 -0.14
CA LEU A 106 18.39 10.65 0.87
C LEU A 106 19.50 9.60 1.01
N SER A 107 19.18 8.33 0.78
CA SER A 107 20.16 7.24 0.85
C SER A 107 21.03 7.08 -0.39
N GLN A 108 20.75 7.78 -1.50
CA GLN A 108 21.59 7.72 -2.70
C GLN A 108 22.81 8.64 -2.53
N PRO A 109 24.05 8.10 -2.46
CA PRO A 109 25.24 8.91 -2.33
C PRO A 109 25.43 9.83 -3.55
N GLN A 110 25.86 11.06 -3.27
CA GLN A 110 26.01 12.22 -4.16
C GLN A 110 27.08 12.06 -5.27
N SER A 111 27.46 10.83 -5.65
CA SER A 111 28.64 10.51 -6.47
C SER A 111 28.32 10.33 -7.95
N ALA A 112 27.72 11.32 -8.60
CA ALA A 112 27.63 11.39 -10.06
C ALA A 112 27.39 12.83 -10.55
N GLN A 113 28.33 13.74 -10.28
CA GLN A 113 28.55 14.91 -11.14
C GLN A 113 29.88 14.66 -11.88
N PRO A 114 29.86 14.21 -13.15
CA PRO A 114 30.97 14.48 -14.05
C PRO A 114 30.94 15.97 -14.38
N THR A 115 32.06 16.63 -14.11
CA THR A 115 32.41 17.99 -14.55
C THR A 115 32.31 18.17 -16.04
#